data_AF-A0A959Y8C7-F1
#
_entry.id   AF-A0A959Y8C7-F1
#
_cell.length_a   1.000
_cell.length_b   1.000
_cell.length_c   1.000
_cell.angle_alpha   90.00
_cell.angle_beta   90.00
_cell.angle_gamma   90.00
#
_symmetry.space_group_name_H-M   'P 1'
#
loop_
_entity.id
_entity.type
_entity.pdbx_description
1 polymer ?
#
loop_
_entity_poly.entity_id
_entity_poly.type
_entity_poly.pdbx_seq_one_letter_code
_entity_poly.pdbx_strand_id
1 'polypeptide(L)'
;LLEFAFTDTGLHALVLRTDTALLLRLPARGLQEDVDRLNRAVADRQAAPYLEAAHRLYRRLLAPLAPWLGGRELLIVPDGPLHRLNMEVLLDAPCTMEEARDHLLLRRHAVGYLLSATTAVQFHGLGGTAGKGALALAPGFSDQLKDQYRQAQADSSRWDRDFLSLVRQPFMLRTARHVGELFRARLLMAGEATEARFREEAGRHGILHLGTHAEMNGSDPL
;
A
#
# COMPACT_ATOMS: atom_id res chain seq x y z
N LEU A 1 -13.19 7.69 -9.17
CA LEU A 1 -11.73 7.68 -9.43
C LEU A 1 -11.24 9.12 -9.43
N LEU A 2 -10.10 9.38 -8.80
CA LEU A 2 -9.45 10.68 -8.73
C LEU A 2 -8.04 10.53 -9.28
N GLU A 3 -7.76 11.16 -10.41
CA GLU A 3 -6.46 11.11 -11.07
C GLU A 3 -5.79 12.47 -10.96
N PHE A 4 -4.54 12.47 -10.50
CA PHE A 4 -3.70 13.66 -10.46
C PHE A 4 -2.72 13.65 -11.61
N ALA A 5 -2.46 14.82 -12.19
CA ALA A 5 -1.46 15.00 -13.24
C ALA A 5 -0.65 16.27 -12.98
N PHE A 6 0.65 16.11 -12.76
CA PHE A 6 1.63 17.19 -12.73
C PHE A 6 2.05 17.54 -14.15
N THR A 7 1.97 18.83 -14.45
CA THR A 7 2.43 19.42 -15.71
C THR A 7 3.35 20.58 -15.40
N ASP A 8 4.06 21.08 -16.41
CA ASP A 8 4.87 22.31 -16.30
C ASP A 8 4.03 23.52 -15.85
N THR A 9 2.72 23.49 -16.14
CA THR A 9 1.77 24.55 -15.79
C THR A 9 1.12 24.36 -14.41
N GLY A 10 1.36 23.25 -13.72
CA GLY A 10 0.84 22.96 -12.39
C GLY A 10 0.13 21.61 -12.28
N LEU A 11 -0.56 21.43 -11.16
CA LEU A 11 -1.27 20.20 -10.80
C LEU A 11 -2.70 20.25 -11.32
N HIS A 12 -3.13 19.18 -11.96
CA HIS A 12 -4.52 18.97 -12.33
C HIS A 12 -5.08 17.77 -11.58
N ALA A 13 -6.38 17.81 -11.28
CA ALA A 13 -7.14 16.73 -10.70
C ALA A 13 -8.34 16.43 -11.59
N LEU A 14 -8.40 15.22 -12.10
CA LEU A 14 -9.50 14.67 -12.88
C LEU A 14 -10.35 13.77 -11.97
N VAL A 15 -11.58 14.19 -11.70
CA VAL A 15 -12.58 13.39 -10.99
C VAL A 15 -13.42 12.65 -12.03
N LEU A 16 -13.38 11.32 -12.00
CA LEU A 16 -14.14 10.44 -12.88
C LEU A 16 -15.18 9.66 -12.06
N ARG A 17 -16.44 9.80 -12.47
CA ARG A 17 -17.60 9.03 -12.01
C ARG A 17 -18.20 8.31 -13.21
N THR A 18 -19.18 7.44 -12.97
CA THR A 18 -19.87 6.70 -14.04
C THR A 18 -20.61 7.60 -15.03
N ASP A 19 -21.00 8.80 -14.60
CA ASP A 19 -21.86 9.73 -15.33
C ASP A 19 -21.19 11.07 -15.64
N THR A 20 -20.07 11.37 -15.01
CA THR A 20 -19.46 12.70 -15.00
C THR A 20 -17.94 12.62 -14.98
N ALA A 21 -17.32 13.54 -15.70
CA ALA A 21 -15.88 13.76 -15.70
C ALA A 21 -15.61 15.24 -15.47
N LEU A 22 -14.72 15.56 -14.54
CA LEU A 22 -14.45 16.93 -14.14
C LEU A 22 -12.96 17.14 -13.94
N LEU A 23 -12.40 18.14 -14.63
CA LEU A 23 -11.00 18.52 -14.53
C LEU A 23 -10.87 19.86 -13.81
N LEU A 24 -10.07 19.88 -12.73
CA LEU A 24 -9.71 21.10 -12.01
C LEU A 24 -8.20 21.31 -12.01
N ARG A 25 -7.78 22.55 -12.14
CA ARG A 25 -6.41 22.96 -11.84
C ARG A 25 -6.30 23.28 -10.36
N LEU A 26 -5.34 22.65 -9.69
CA LEU A 26 -5.05 22.82 -8.27
C LEU A 26 -3.74 23.61 -8.07
N PRO A 27 -3.58 24.29 -6.91
CA PRO A 27 -2.32 24.94 -6.58
C PRO A 27 -1.19 23.90 -6.50
N ALA A 28 -0.08 24.09 -7.23
CA ALA A 28 1.09 23.19 -7.22
C ALA A 28 2.32 23.75 -6.47
N ARG A 29 2.45 25.08 -6.37
CA ARG A 29 3.57 25.75 -5.69
C ARG A 29 3.70 25.32 -4.22
N GLY A 30 4.85 24.81 -3.81
CA GLY A 30 5.08 24.42 -2.41
C GLY A 30 4.49 23.06 -2.02
N LEU A 31 3.93 22.29 -2.98
CA LEU A 31 3.25 21.02 -2.67
C LEU A 31 4.24 19.94 -2.21
N GLN A 32 5.43 19.90 -2.82
CA GLN A 32 6.49 18.98 -2.43
C GLN A 32 6.88 19.20 -0.96
N GLU A 33 7.09 20.46 -0.57
CA GLU A 33 7.44 20.85 0.79
C GLU A 33 6.34 20.55 1.80
N ASP A 34 5.07 20.67 1.38
CA ASP A 34 3.91 20.32 2.22
C ASP A 34 3.85 18.81 2.47
N VAL A 35 4.06 17.99 1.43
CA VAL A 35 4.15 16.53 1.55
C VAL A 35 5.34 16.13 2.43
N ASP A 36 6.52 16.71 2.22
CA ASP A 36 7.70 16.41 3.04
C ASP A 36 7.53 16.85 4.49
N ARG A 37 6.78 17.93 4.76
CA ARG A 37 6.45 18.36 6.12
C ARG A 37 5.54 17.36 6.81
N LEU A 38 4.49 16.88 6.13
CA LEU A 38 3.61 15.86 6.68
C LEU A 38 4.38 14.57 6.97
N ASN A 39 5.16 14.08 6.00
CA ASN A 39 5.91 12.84 6.15
C ASN A 39 6.93 12.91 7.29
N ARG A 40 7.64 14.03 7.45
CA ARG A 40 8.52 14.25 8.60
C ARG A 40 7.76 14.31 9.91
N ALA A 41 6.63 15.01 9.96
CA ALA A 41 5.81 15.08 11.17
C ALA A 41 5.32 13.69 11.62
N VAL A 42 4.94 12.83 10.67
CA VAL A 42 4.56 11.43 10.95
C VAL A 42 5.75 10.62 11.44
N ALA A 43 6.89 10.69 10.73
CA ALA A 43 8.10 9.94 11.07
C ALA A 43 8.63 10.30 12.47
N ASP A 44 8.68 11.59 12.78
CA ASP A 44 9.17 12.12 14.05
C ASP A 44 8.09 12.15 15.15
N ARG A 45 6.86 11.70 14.84
CA ARG A 45 5.70 11.68 15.75
C ARG A 45 5.36 13.06 16.33
N GLN A 46 5.46 14.11 15.52
CA GLN A 46 5.18 15.48 15.91
C GLN A 46 3.69 15.82 15.70
N ALA A 47 2.93 15.87 16.80
CA ALA A 47 1.47 16.04 16.78
C ALA A 47 1.01 17.34 16.10
N ALA A 48 1.43 18.50 16.59
CA ALA A 48 0.95 19.78 16.04
C ALA A 48 1.36 20.02 14.57
N PRO A 49 2.62 19.76 14.15
CA PRO A 49 2.99 19.83 12.74
C PRO A 49 2.22 18.87 11.83
N TYR A 50 1.87 17.67 12.33
CA TYR A 50 1.03 16.73 11.60
C TYR A 50 -0.36 17.30 11.36
N LEU A 51 -1.05 17.78 12.42
CA LEU A 51 -2.42 18.31 12.32
C LEU A 51 -2.49 19.46 11.31
N GLU A 52 -1.51 20.38 11.37
CA GLU A 52 -1.42 21.51 10.45
C GLU A 52 -1.18 21.05 9.00
N ALA A 53 -0.18 20.19 8.77
CA ALA A 53 0.19 19.74 7.44
C ALA A 53 -0.92 18.87 6.80
N ALA A 54 -1.54 17.98 7.57
CA ALA A 54 -2.59 17.08 7.10
C ALA A 54 -3.84 17.87 6.67
N HIS A 55 -4.28 18.82 7.48
CA HIS A 55 -5.43 19.66 7.12
C HIS A 55 -5.11 20.61 5.95
N ARG A 56 -3.88 21.17 5.91
CA ARG A 56 -3.44 22.03 4.80
C ARG A 56 -3.44 21.28 3.47
N LEU A 57 -2.92 20.06 3.44
CA LEU A 57 -2.93 19.20 2.24
C LEU A 57 -4.36 18.82 1.85
N TYR A 58 -5.24 18.48 2.80
CA TYR A 58 -6.66 18.25 2.53
C TYR A 58 -7.31 19.46 1.83
N ARG A 59 -7.16 20.65 2.41
CA ARG A 59 -7.73 21.90 1.87
C ARG A 59 -7.24 22.20 0.45
N ARG A 60 -6.01 21.80 0.14
CA ARG A 60 -5.37 22.06 -1.15
C ARG A 60 -5.78 21.05 -2.22
N LEU A 61 -5.88 19.77 -1.84
CA LEU A 61 -6.03 18.67 -2.78
C LEU A 61 -7.48 18.22 -2.92
N LEU A 62 -8.20 18.06 -1.82
CA LEU A 62 -9.51 17.41 -1.82
C LEU A 62 -10.67 18.35 -1.52
N ALA A 63 -10.49 19.39 -0.69
CA ALA A 63 -11.58 20.34 -0.41
C ALA A 63 -12.15 21.00 -1.68
N PRO A 64 -11.35 21.39 -2.70
CA PRO A 64 -11.90 21.91 -3.96
C PRO A 64 -12.72 20.87 -4.72
N LEU A 65 -12.47 19.58 -4.48
CA LEU A 65 -13.10 18.47 -5.17
C LEU A 65 -14.27 17.85 -4.40
N ALA A 66 -14.42 18.19 -3.11
CA ALA A 66 -15.34 17.57 -2.17
C ALA A 66 -16.81 17.48 -2.68
N PRO A 67 -17.36 18.47 -3.40
CA PRO A 67 -18.72 18.35 -3.95
C PRO A 67 -18.91 17.19 -4.94
N TRP A 68 -17.83 16.71 -5.56
CA TRP A 68 -17.84 15.65 -6.57
C TRP A 68 -17.25 14.33 -6.06
N LEU A 69 -16.56 14.37 -4.92
CA LEU A 69 -16.12 13.17 -4.20
C LEU A 69 -17.35 12.54 -3.53
N GLY A 70 -17.94 11.57 -4.20
CA GLY A 70 -19.04 10.77 -3.66
C GLY A 70 -18.69 9.29 -3.57
N GLY A 71 -19.47 8.54 -2.81
CA GLY A 71 -19.29 7.11 -2.64
C GLY A 71 -18.35 6.74 -1.48
N ARG A 72 -18.40 5.46 -1.10
CA ARG A 72 -17.61 4.91 0.00
C ARG A 72 -16.17 4.57 -0.42
N GLU A 73 -15.91 4.45 -1.72
CA GLU A 73 -14.61 4.07 -2.26
C GLU A 73 -14.00 5.23 -3.03
N LEU A 74 -12.73 5.53 -2.75
CA LEU A 74 -11.96 6.54 -3.42
C LEU A 74 -10.72 5.90 -4.04
N LEU A 75 -10.80 5.62 -5.35
CA LEU A 75 -9.65 5.18 -6.13
C LEU A 75 -8.82 6.40 -6.54
N ILE A 76 -7.52 6.37 -6.28
CA ILE A 76 -6.60 7.49 -6.50
C ILE A 76 -5.48 7.05 -7.44
N VAL A 77 -5.21 7.83 -8.47
CA VAL A 77 -3.99 7.73 -9.29
C VAL A 77 -3.13 8.94 -8.93
N PRO A 78 -2.08 8.74 -8.10
CA PRO A 78 -1.19 9.83 -7.70
C PRO A 78 -0.21 10.18 -8.82
N ASP A 79 0.36 11.38 -8.75
CA ASP A 79 1.46 11.80 -9.61
C ASP A 79 2.44 12.71 -8.84
N GLY A 80 3.69 12.76 -9.28
CA GLY A 80 4.77 13.54 -8.70
C GLY A 80 4.94 13.34 -7.18
N PRO A 81 4.98 14.41 -6.35
CA PRO A 81 5.10 14.28 -4.89
C PRO A 81 3.99 13.44 -4.24
N LEU A 82 2.82 13.30 -4.87
CA LEU A 82 1.68 12.61 -4.28
C LEU A 82 1.88 11.10 -4.19
N HIS A 83 2.85 10.53 -4.92
CA HIS A 83 3.25 9.12 -4.73
C HIS A 83 3.77 8.82 -3.31
N ARG A 84 4.23 9.85 -2.60
CA ARG A 84 4.73 9.74 -1.21
C ARG A 84 3.71 10.22 -0.18
N LEU A 85 2.46 10.44 -0.57
CA LEU A 85 1.40 10.93 0.30
C LEU A 85 0.35 9.85 0.54
N ASN A 86 0.24 9.39 1.77
CA ASN A 86 -0.91 8.61 2.22
C ASN A 86 -2.12 9.54 2.39
N MET A 87 -2.98 9.64 1.39
CA MET A 87 -4.14 10.54 1.41
C MET A 87 -5.12 10.21 2.54
N GLU A 88 -5.23 8.95 2.95
CA GLU A 88 -6.11 8.51 4.03
C GLU A 88 -5.79 9.14 5.40
N VAL A 89 -4.58 9.71 5.57
CA VAL A 89 -4.16 10.39 6.81
C VAL A 89 -4.52 11.89 6.84
N LEU A 90 -5.05 12.42 5.74
CA LEU A 90 -5.43 13.82 5.67
C LEU A 90 -6.66 14.11 6.54
N LEU A 91 -6.78 15.36 7.00
CA LEU A 91 -7.83 15.78 7.94
C LEU A 91 -8.83 16.72 7.27
N ASP A 92 -10.10 16.33 7.27
CA ASP A 92 -11.18 17.08 6.62
C ASP A 92 -11.54 18.42 7.31
N ALA A 93 -11.14 18.57 8.57
CA ALA A 93 -11.30 19.78 9.36
C ALA A 93 -10.07 20.01 10.26
N PRO A 94 -9.80 21.26 10.70
CA PRO A 94 -8.83 21.51 11.76
C PRO A 94 -9.37 20.95 13.08
N CYS A 95 -8.52 20.29 13.86
CA CYS A 95 -8.93 19.57 15.07
C CYS A 95 -7.76 19.43 16.05
N THR A 96 -8.05 18.98 17.28
CA THR A 96 -7.01 18.54 18.21
C THR A 96 -6.55 17.11 17.91
N MET A 97 -5.55 16.62 18.64
CA MET A 97 -5.09 15.22 18.48
C MET A 97 -6.15 14.22 18.95
N GLU A 98 -6.91 14.56 19.99
CA GLU A 98 -8.00 13.74 20.52
C GLU A 98 -9.12 13.56 19.48
N GLU A 99 -9.40 14.61 18.72
CA GLU A 99 -10.45 14.68 17.70
C GLU A 99 -9.99 14.14 16.33
N ALA A 100 -8.68 14.07 16.07
CA ALA A 100 -8.13 13.78 14.74
C ALA A 100 -8.69 12.50 14.12
N ARG A 101 -8.94 11.49 14.96
CA ARG A 101 -9.52 10.21 14.59
C ARG A 101 -10.84 10.33 13.82
N ASP A 102 -11.64 11.36 14.10
CA ASP A 102 -12.97 11.56 13.51
C ASP A 102 -12.91 12.39 12.22
N HIS A 103 -11.78 13.06 11.98
CA HIS A 103 -11.52 13.91 10.81
C HIS A 103 -10.62 13.26 9.76
N LEU A 104 -10.03 12.10 10.06
CA LEU A 104 -9.25 11.31 9.10
C LEU A 104 -10.08 10.92 7.88
N LEU A 105 -9.54 11.11 6.67
CA LEU A 105 -10.18 10.66 5.45
C LEU A 105 -10.43 9.15 5.41
N LEU A 106 -9.59 8.36 6.11
CA LEU A 106 -9.82 6.94 6.33
C LEU A 106 -11.21 6.62 6.92
N ARG A 107 -11.83 7.55 7.64
CA ARG A 107 -13.20 7.41 8.17
C ARG A 107 -14.29 7.62 7.13
N ARG A 108 -13.98 8.34 6.06
CA ARG A 108 -14.92 8.77 5.03
C ARG A 108 -14.91 7.81 3.84
N HIS A 109 -13.73 7.36 3.44
CA HIS A 109 -13.53 6.56 2.24
C HIS A 109 -12.64 5.35 2.51
N ALA A 110 -12.99 4.23 1.89
CA ALA A 110 -12.05 3.17 1.58
C ALA A 110 -11.17 3.66 0.42
N VAL A 111 -9.92 4.03 0.74
CA VAL A 111 -8.97 4.56 -0.24
C VAL A 111 -8.23 3.41 -0.91
N GLY A 112 -8.16 3.43 -2.24
CA GLY A 112 -7.34 2.50 -3.03
C GLY A 112 -6.45 3.27 -3.99
N TYR A 113 -5.21 2.82 -4.18
CA TYR A 113 -4.26 3.45 -5.10
C TYR A 113 -4.13 2.61 -6.36
N LEU A 114 -4.10 3.29 -7.52
CA LEU A 114 -3.91 2.68 -8.82
C LEU A 114 -2.72 3.33 -9.52
N LEU A 115 -2.07 2.57 -10.40
CA LEU A 115 -0.98 3.07 -11.24
C LEU A 115 -1.50 3.87 -12.45
N SER A 116 -2.74 3.61 -12.88
CA SER A 116 -3.39 4.34 -13.98
C SER A 116 -4.91 4.23 -13.89
N ALA A 117 -5.62 5.13 -14.58
CA ALA A 117 -7.07 5.03 -14.74
C ALA A 117 -7.49 3.75 -15.51
N THR A 118 -6.71 3.34 -16.51
CA THR A 118 -6.96 2.14 -17.32
C THR A 118 -6.95 0.87 -16.47
N THR A 119 -6.07 0.81 -15.47
CA THR A 119 -5.99 -0.30 -14.50
C THR A 119 -7.32 -0.48 -13.75
N ALA A 120 -8.04 0.59 -13.43
CA ALA A 120 -9.36 0.52 -12.80
C ALA A 120 -10.37 -0.24 -13.68
N VAL A 121 -10.38 0.06 -14.98
CA VAL A 121 -11.27 -0.57 -15.97
C VAL A 121 -10.91 -2.03 -16.16
N GLN A 122 -9.61 -2.35 -16.26
CA GLN A 122 -9.12 -3.71 -16.40
C GLN A 122 -9.51 -4.58 -15.19
N PHE A 123 -9.32 -4.06 -13.97
CA PHE A 123 -9.64 -4.81 -12.75
C PHE A 123 -11.14 -4.97 -12.49
N HIS A 124 -11.98 -4.03 -12.93
CA HIS A 124 -13.44 -4.21 -12.89
C HIS A 124 -13.88 -5.48 -13.64
N GLY A 125 -13.18 -5.86 -14.71
CA GLY A 125 -13.46 -7.10 -15.47
C GLY A 125 -12.98 -8.40 -14.80
N LEU A 126 -12.11 -8.34 -13.79
CA LEU A 126 -11.49 -9.52 -13.17
C LEU A 126 -12.25 -10.08 -11.95
N GLY A 127 -13.34 -9.42 -11.52
CA GLY A 127 -14.09 -9.79 -10.31
C GLY A 127 -14.66 -11.22 -10.28
N GLY A 128 -14.59 -11.98 -11.38
CA GLY A 128 -15.16 -13.32 -11.50
C GLY A 128 -14.17 -14.50 -11.55
N THR A 129 -12.85 -14.27 -11.65
CA THR A 129 -11.88 -15.36 -11.94
C THR A 129 -10.95 -15.73 -10.79
N ALA A 130 -11.14 -15.16 -9.60
CA ALA A 130 -10.31 -15.50 -8.44
C ALA A 130 -10.56 -16.94 -7.98
N GLY A 131 -9.49 -17.67 -7.66
CA GLY A 131 -9.58 -18.98 -7.04
C GLY A 131 -10.36 -18.96 -5.72
N LYS A 132 -10.83 -20.11 -5.25
CA LYS A 132 -11.54 -20.19 -3.96
C LYS A 132 -10.54 -20.41 -2.82
N GLY A 133 -10.82 -19.81 -1.66
CA GLY A 133 -10.02 -20.01 -0.45
C GLY A 133 -8.81 -19.09 -0.33
N ALA A 134 -8.02 -19.32 0.73
CA ALA A 134 -6.88 -18.51 1.09
C ALA A 134 -5.57 -19.32 1.09
N LEU A 135 -4.47 -18.68 0.73
CA LEU A 135 -3.10 -19.18 0.89
C LEU A 135 -2.39 -18.29 1.91
N ALA A 136 -1.72 -18.86 2.91
CA ALA A 136 -0.85 -18.13 3.82
C ALA A 136 0.57 -18.69 3.74
N LEU A 137 1.49 -17.84 3.27
CA LEU A 137 2.89 -18.16 3.07
C LEU A 137 3.75 -17.42 4.09
N ALA A 138 4.59 -18.12 4.84
CA ALA A 138 5.52 -17.52 5.80
C ALA A 138 6.80 -18.36 5.99
N PRO A 139 7.95 -17.96 5.40
CA PRO A 139 9.21 -18.66 5.57
C PRO A 139 9.77 -18.52 6.99
N GLY A 140 9.53 -17.39 7.64
CA GLY A 140 9.96 -17.13 9.02
C GLY A 140 11.48 -16.99 9.23
N PHE A 141 12.30 -17.41 8.26
CA PHE A 141 13.75 -17.17 8.19
C PHE A 141 14.52 -17.61 9.44
N SER A 142 14.20 -18.80 9.97
CA SER A 142 14.92 -19.38 11.12
C SER A 142 16.36 -19.75 10.78
N ASP A 143 17.23 -19.78 11.78
CA ASP A 143 18.62 -20.23 11.61
C ASP A 143 18.68 -21.66 11.09
N GLN A 144 17.80 -22.53 11.60
CA GLN A 144 17.66 -23.91 11.09
C GLN A 144 17.34 -23.97 9.59
N LEU A 145 16.46 -23.08 9.10
CA LEU A 145 16.14 -23.03 7.67
C LEU A 145 17.35 -22.57 6.84
N LYS A 146 18.12 -21.61 7.36
CA LYS A 146 19.35 -21.13 6.72
C LYS A 146 20.45 -22.20 6.72
N ASP A 147 20.55 -22.98 7.79
CA ASP A 147 21.49 -24.09 7.86
C ASP A 147 21.13 -25.21 6.88
N GLN A 148 19.84 -25.52 6.74
CA GLN A 148 19.34 -26.44 5.70
C GLN A 148 19.67 -25.93 4.29
N TYR A 149 19.50 -24.64 4.04
CA TYR A 149 19.88 -24.01 2.77
C TYR A 149 21.38 -24.19 2.49
N ARG A 150 22.26 -23.91 3.46
CA ARG A 150 23.73 -24.07 3.30
C ARG A 150 24.12 -25.52 3.06
N GLN A 151 23.45 -26.48 3.71
CA GLN A 151 23.70 -27.90 3.52
C GLN A 151 23.26 -28.39 2.13
N ALA A 152 22.18 -27.84 1.59
CA ALA A 152 21.71 -28.16 0.24
C ALA A 152 22.58 -27.53 -0.85
N GLN A 153 23.26 -26.41 -0.57
CA GLN A 153 24.08 -25.67 -1.52
C GLN A 153 25.58 -25.78 -1.18
N ALA A 154 26.23 -26.82 -1.70
CA ALA A 154 27.65 -27.12 -1.45
C ALA A 154 28.62 -26.02 -1.93
N ASP A 155 28.29 -25.37 -3.05
CA ASP A 155 29.08 -24.25 -3.60
C ASP A 155 28.70 -22.93 -2.92
N SER A 156 29.58 -22.44 -2.05
CA SER A 156 29.39 -21.20 -1.28
C SER A 156 29.39 -19.93 -2.12
N SER A 157 29.90 -19.98 -3.36
CA SER A 157 29.83 -18.85 -4.28
C SER A 157 28.40 -18.58 -4.77
N ARG A 158 27.51 -19.57 -4.67
CA ARG A 158 26.10 -19.49 -5.07
C ARG A 158 25.14 -19.20 -3.90
N TRP A 159 25.67 -18.96 -2.71
CA TRP A 159 24.84 -18.64 -1.57
C TRP A 159 24.13 -17.30 -1.77
N ASP A 160 22.81 -17.34 -1.62
CA ASP A 160 21.96 -16.17 -1.52
C ASP A 160 22.27 -15.45 -0.20
N ARG A 161 23.13 -14.43 -0.31
CA ARG A 161 23.58 -13.65 0.84
C ARG A 161 22.44 -12.86 1.45
N ASP A 162 21.49 -12.41 0.63
CA ASP A 162 20.35 -11.64 1.09
C ASP A 162 19.48 -12.52 1.96
N PHE A 163 19.05 -13.68 1.47
CA PHE A 163 18.30 -14.68 2.24
C PHE A 163 19.00 -15.06 3.57
N LEU A 164 20.32 -15.29 3.53
CA LEU A 164 21.08 -15.64 4.73
C LEU A 164 21.16 -14.48 5.75
N SER A 165 21.09 -13.23 5.29
CA SER A 165 21.10 -12.03 6.13
C SER A 165 19.72 -11.70 6.73
N LEU A 166 18.62 -12.18 6.13
CA LEU A 166 17.26 -11.84 6.55
C LEU A 166 17.00 -12.20 8.01
N VAL A 167 16.53 -11.22 8.79
CA VAL A 167 16.26 -11.40 10.22
C VAL A 167 15.11 -12.40 10.42
N ARG A 168 15.21 -13.25 11.44
CA ARG A 168 14.13 -14.20 11.78
C ARG A 168 12.82 -13.47 12.08
N GLN A 169 11.72 -13.96 11.52
CA GLN A 169 10.37 -13.40 11.69
C GLN A 169 9.41 -14.43 12.33
N PRO A 170 9.59 -14.77 13.62
CA PRO A 170 8.75 -15.79 14.27
C PRO A 170 7.29 -15.33 14.42
N PHE A 171 7.05 -14.02 14.38
CA PHE A 171 5.71 -13.42 14.43
C PHE A 171 4.92 -13.73 13.14
N MET A 172 5.56 -13.72 11.97
CA MET A 172 4.90 -14.01 10.70
C MET A 172 4.46 -15.48 10.61
N LEU A 173 5.23 -16.41 11.18
CA LEU A 173 4.80 -17.80 11.32
C LEU A 173 3.54 -17.95 12.18
N ARG A 174 3.42 -17.17 13.26
CA ARG A 174 2.22 -17.18 14.11
C ARG A 174 1.02 -16.57 13.39
N THR A 175 1.22 -15.45 12.70
CA THR A 175 0.17 -14.82 11.88
C THR A 175 -0.34 -15.75 10.79
N ALA A 176 0.55 -16.44 10.06
CA ALA A 176 0.15 -17.39 9.03
C ALA A 176 -0.70 -18.54 9.59
N ARG A 177 -0.37 -19.09 10.77
CA ARG A 177 -1.20 -20.09 11.44
C ARG A 177 -2.58 -19.56 11.78
N HIS A 178 -2.65 -18.35 12.33
CA HIS A 178 -3.92 -17.71 12.68
C HIS A 178 -4.79 -17.44 11.44
N VAL A 179 -4.19 -17.00 10.33
CA VAL A 179 -4.88 -16.89 9.04
C VAL A 179 -5.35 -18.26 8.55
N GLY A 180 -4.55 -19.30 8.73
CA GLY A 180 -4.92 -20.70 8.49
C GLY A 180 -6.18 -21.12 9.22
N GLU A 181 -6.26 -20.83 10.52
CA GLU A 181 -7.42 -21.14 11.36
C GLU A 181 -8.66 -20.34 10.93
N LEU A 182 -8.50 -19.03 10.74
CA LEU A 182 -9.62 -18.11 10.48
C LEU A 182 -10.23 -18.32 9.08
N PHE A 183 -9.38 -18.50 8.06
CA PHE A 183 -9.80 -18.58 6.66
C PHE A 183 -9.75 -20.00 6.09
N ARG A 184 -9.40 -21.00 6.90
CA ARG A 184 -9.08 -22.37 6.44
C ARG A 184 -8.04 -22.35 5.31
N ALA A 185 -7.03 -21.49 5.48
CA ALA A 185 -6.05 -21.23 4.43
C ALA A 185 -5.09 -22.41 4.24
N ARG A 186 -4.67 -22.66 3.00
CA ARG A 186 -3.49 -23.49 2.72
C ARG A 186 -2.27 -22.82 3.35
N LEU A 187 -1.55 -23.54 4.19
CA LEU A 187 -0.33 -23.02 4.83
C LEU A 187 0.90 -23.49 4.06
N LEU A 188 1.78 -22.54 3.71
CA LEU A 188 3.14 -22.79 3.27
C LEU A 188 4.08 -22.11 4.27
N MET A 189 4.71 -22.87 5.16
CA MET A 189 5.52 -22.32 6.24
C MET A 189 6.94 -22.88 6.26
N ALA A 190 7.89 -22.11 6.80
CA ALA A 190 9.28 -22.52 6.93
C ALA A 190 9.85 -23.02 5.59
N GLY A 191 10.39 -24.24 5.53
CA GLY A 191 10.97 -24.81 4.31
C GLY A 191 9.97 -25.06 3.17
N GLU A 192 8.67 -25.09 3.44
CA GLU A 192 7.64 -25.22 2.38
C GLU A 192 7.31 -23.88 1.70
N ALA A 193 7.68 -22.75 2.31
CA ALA A 193 7.37 -21.40 1.86
C ALA A 193 8.35 -20.93 0.77
N THR A 194 8.45 -21.69 -0.33
CA THR A 194 9.36 -21.39 -1.44
C THR A 194 8.65 -20.67 -2.58
N GLU A 195 9.40 -19.95 -3.41
CA GLU A 195 8.87 -19.29 -4.62
C GLU A 195 8.18 -20.28 -5.56
N ALA A 196 8.77 -21.48 -5.74
CA ALA A 196 8.18 -22.52 -6.58
C ALA A 196 6.79 -22.94 -6.08
N ARG A 197 6.65 -23.16 -4.77
CA ARG A 197 5.36 -23.53 -4.15
C ARG A 197 4.37 -22.36 -4.19
N PHE A 198 4.85 -21.14 -4.04
CA PHE A 198 4.02 -19.95 -4.22
C PHE A 198 3.43 -19.89 -5.63
N ARG A 199 4.26 -20.03 -6.69
CA ARG A 199 3.79 -19.99 -8.08
C ARG A 199 2.80 -21.10 -8.41
N GLU A 200 2.98 -22.29 -7.83
CA GLU A 200 2.06 -23.43 -7.97
C GLU A 200 0.68 -23.16 -7.33
N GLU A 201 0.66 -22.52 -6.16
CA GLU A 201 -0.56 -22.37 -5.35
C GLU A 201 -1.28 -21.04 -5.54
N ALA A 202 -0.57 -19.95 -5.89
CA ALA A 202 -1.11 -18.59 -5.88
C ALA A 202 -2.34 -18.42 -6.78
N GLY A 203 -2.29 -18.95 -8.01
CA GLY A 203 -3.42 -18.86 -8.95
C GLY A 203 -4.66 -19.66 -8.55
N ARG A 204 -4.53 -20.57 -7.57
CA ARG A 204 -5.62 -21.44 -7.09
C ARG A 204 -6.43 -20.81 -5.97
N HIS A 205 -5.94 -19.72 -5.37
CA HIS A 205 -6.53 -19.08 -4.20
C HIS A 205 -6.91 -17.63 -4.52
N GLY A 206 -8.01 -17.16 -3.97
CA GLY A 206 -8.51 -15.79 -4.18
C GLY A 206 -7.97 -14.80 -3.14
N ILE A 207 -7.43 -15.31 -2.03
CA ILE A 207 -6.82 -14.52 -0.97
C ILE A 207 -5.40 -15.03 -0.75
N LEU A 208 -4.42 -14.14 -0.84
CA LEU A 208 -3.01 -14.46 -0.60
C LEU A 208 -2.51 -13.64 0.60
N HIS A 209 -2.05 -14.32 1.65
CA HIS A 209 -1.35 -13.72 2.78
C HIS A 209 0.14 -14.03 2.65
N LEU A 210 0.97 -13.01 2.47
CA LEU A 210 2.42 -13.13 2.33
C LEU A 210 3.13 -12.55 3.54
N GLY A 211 3.70 -13.44 4.36
CA GLY A 211 4.46 -13.10 5.56
C GLY A 211 5.96 -13.25 5.35
N THR A 212 6.53 -12.37 4.52
CA THR A 212 7.95 -12.37 4.14
C THR A 212 8.64 -11.06 4.53
N HIS A 213 9.95 -10.96 4.27
CA HIS A 213 10.59 -9.64 4.16
C HIS A 213 10.14 -8.96 2.87
N ALA A 214 10.03 -7.64 2.92
CA ALA A 214 9.77 -6.81 1.76
C ALA A 214 11.01 -5.95 1.50
N GLU A 215 11.36 -5.80 0.24
CA GLU A 215 12.37 -4.87 -0.22
C GLU A 215 11.68 -3.76 -1.00
N MET A 216 12.07 -2.51 -0.73
CA MET A 216 11.62 -1.36 -1.50
C MET A 216 12.84 -0.75 -2.18
N ASN A 217 12.97 -0.96 -3.48
CA ASN A 217 14.04 -0.40 -4.29
C ASN A 217 13.50 0.71 -5.19
N GLY A 218 13.74 1.97 -4.82
CA GLY A 218 13.26 3.13 -5.58
C GLY A 218 14.06 3.41 -6.86
N SER A 219 15.26 2.84 -7.00
CA SER A 219 16.09 2.95 -8.21
C SER A 219 15.78 1.89 -9.26
N ASP A 220 15.17 0.78 -8.85
CA ASP A 220 14.72 -0.31 -9.71
C ASP A 220 13.36 -0.84 -9.21
N PRO A 221 12.27 -0.07 -9.41
CA PRO A 221 10.94 -0.55 -9.08
C PRO A 221 10.51 -1.63 -10.09
N LEU A 222 10.30 -2.85 -9.59
CA LEU A 222 9.79 -4.02 -10.34
C LEU A 222 8.50 -3.73 -11.13
#